data_AF-A0A0F8WR64-F1
#
_entry.id   AF-A0A0F8WR64-F1
#
_cell.length_a   1.000
_cell.length_b   1.000
_cell.length_c   1.000
_cell.angle_alpha   90.00
_cell.angle_beta   90.00
_cell.angle_gamma   90.00
#
_symmetry.space_group_name_H-M   'P 1'
#
loop_
_entity.id
_entity.type
_entity.pdbx_description
1 polymer ?
#
loop_
_entity_poly.entity_id
_entity_poly.type
_entity_poly.pdbx_seq_one_letter_code
_entity_poly.pdbx_strand_id
1 'polypeptide(L)'
;DYYAMGHLHIDFQYKNFVYPGPIFPNNFSELEKLKHGNFYIVDADLKSSSFFLKKVELKIKEVESTIFDIKNAVTATEEIIYELNKKDLADKIVLLRLKGNLENSKVSNMDLPKIEEFVMKKGAYFILKNTHDLKTREEDIEFDVGEENIEEETIKLYTKKNPSELHGLTKQLIDSLSIEKQEGETSESFSKRIFDESKKILNF
;
A
#
# COMPACT_ATOMS: atom_id res chain seq x y z
N ASP A 1 -35.13 -7.86 -24.58
CA ASP A 1 -34.58 -9.22 -24.39
C ASP A 1 -33.10 -9.30 -24.04
N TYR A 2 -32.29 -8.25 -24.23
CA TYR A 2 -30.88 -8.18 -23.78
C TYR A 2 -30.61 -6.88 -23.03
N TYR A 3 -29.89 -6.96 -21.91
CA TYR A 3 -29.49 -5.83 -21.08
C TYR A 3 -27.96 -5.69 -21.13
N ALA A 4 -27.49 -4.77 -21.97
CA ALA A 4 -26.09 -4.37 -22.04
C ALA A 4 -25.75 -3.50 -20.82
N MET A 5 -25.10 -4.11 -19.83
CA MET A 5 -24.65 -3.42 -18.63
C MET A 5 -23.21 -2.92 -18.81
N GLY A 6 -22.78 -2.03 -17.93
CA GLY A 6 -21.44 -1.43 -17.94
C GLY A 6 -21.08 -0.85 -16.58
N HIS A 7 -20.07 0.02 -16.52
CA HIS A 7 -19.53 0.64 -15.31
C HIS A 7 -18.74 -0.30 -14.39
N LEU A 8 -19.27 -1.48 -14.06
CA LEU A 8 -18.52 -2.46 -13.28
C LEU A 8 -17.49 -3.17 -14.16
N HIS A 9 -16.22 -3.11 -13.76
CA HIS A 9 -15.12 -3.81 -14.41
C HIS A 9 -15.07 -5.28 -13.98
N ILE A 10 -16.15 -6.01 -14.28
CA ILE A 10 -16.29 -7.43 -14.01
C ILE A 10 -16.84 -8.12 -15.25
N ASP A 11 -16.37 -9.34 -15.50
CA ASP A 11 -16.98 -10.22 -16.48
C ASP A 11 -18.08 -11.04 -15.79
N PHE A 12 -19.33 -10.74 -16.09
CA PHE A 12 -20.48 -11.36 -15.43
C PHE A 12 -21.69 -11.46 -16.35
N GLN A 13 -22.33 -12.63 -16.35
CA GLN A 13 -23.56 -12.87 -17.09
C GLN A 13 -24.60 -13.49 -16.15
N TYR A 14 -25.79 -12.89 -16.11
CA TYR A 14 -26.96 -13.46 -15.47
C TYR A 14 -28.20 -13.28 -16.34
N LYS A 15 -28.74 -14.40 -16.84
CA LYS A 15 -29.82 -14.40 -17.84
C LYS A 15 -29.43 -13.51 -19.02
N ASN A 16 -30.17 -12.42 -19.22
CA ASN A 16 -29.96 -11.44 -20.28
C ASN A 16 -29.23 -10.17 -19.82
N PHE A 17 -28.78 -10.11 -18.56
CA PHE A 17 -27.90 -9.05 -18.05
C PHE A 17 -26.46 -9.46 -18.25
N VAL A 18 -25.72 -8.67 -19.04
CA VAL A 18 -24.32 -8.95 -19.33
C VAL A 18 -23.48 -7.73 -19.01
N TYR A 19 -22.50 -7.94 -18.13
CA TYR A 19 -21.38 -7.06 -17.91
C TYR A 19 -20.19 -7.62 -18.70
N PRO A 20 -19.76 -6.95 -19.77
CA PRO A 20 -18.66 -7.45 -20.61
C PRO A 20 -17.28 -7.28 -19.96
N GLY A 21 -17.20 -6.64 -18.80
CA GLY A 21 -15.94 -6.20 -18.23
C GLY A 21 -15.26 -5.11 -19.07
N PRO A 22 -14.01 -4.74 -18.71
CA PRO A 22 -13.25 -3.74 -19.43
C PRO A 22 -12.57 -4.34 -20.68
N ILE A 23 -12.40 -3.50 -21.71
CA ILE A 23 -11.58 -3.83 -22.90
C ILE A 23 -10.09 -3.94 -22.58
N PHE A 24 -9.66 -3.35 -21.47
CA PHE A 24 -8.33 -3.54 -20.89
C PHE A 24 -8.42 -3.29 -19.37
N PRO A 25 -7.96 -4.23 -18.52
CA PRO A 25 -7.94 -4.04 -17.07
C PRO A 25 -7.05 -2.85 -16.70
N ASN A 26 -7.56 -1.90 -15.91
CA ASN A 26 -6.90 -0.59 -15.77
C ASN A 26 -6.14 -0.39 -14.45
N ASN A 27 -6.27 -1.31 -13.50
CA ASN A 27 -5.61 -1.23 -12.20
C ASN A 27 -5.03 -2.59 -11.77
N PHE A 28 -4.19 -2.57 -10.73
CA PHE A 28 -3.50 -3.76 -10.23
C PHE A 28 -4.46 -4.92 -9.95
N SER A 29 -5.55 -4.66 -9.22
CA SER A 29 -6.53 -5.67 -8.82
C SER A 29 -7.28 -6.27 -10.02
N GLU A 30 -7.61 -5.45 -11.02
CA GLU A 30 -8.23 -5.90 -12.26
C GLU A 30 -7.27 -6.72 -13.12
N LEU A 31 -6.02 -6.28 -13.28
CA LEU A 31 -5.01 -7.03 -14.03
C LEU A 31 -4.72 -8.39 -13.38
N GLU A 32 -4.70 -8.45 -12.05
CA GLU A 32 -4.48 -9.70 -11.31
C GLU A 32 -5.65 -10.70 -11.49
N LYS A 33 -6.89 -10.20 -11.50
CA LYS A 33 -8.11 -11.04 -11.61
C LYS A 33 -8.47 -11.40 -13.05
N LEU A 34 -8.53 -10.40 -13.92
CA LEU A 34 -9.03 -10.52 -15.29
C LEU A 34 -7.92 -10.91 -16.28
N LYS A 35 -6.68 -10.49 -16.03
CA LYS A 35 -5.47 -10.71 -16.85
C LYS A 35 -5.49 -10.13 -18.27
N HIS A 36 -6.65 -10.07 -18.91
CA HIS A 36 -6.84 -9.50 -20.23
C HIS A 36 -8.23 -8.88 -20.35
N GLY A 37 -8.41 -8.04 -21.36
CA GLY A 37 -9.72 -7.49 -21.67
C GLY A 37 -10.61 -8.52 -22.36
N ASN A 38 -11.90 -8.21 -22.47
CA ASN A 38 -12.81 -8.96 -23.33
C ASN A 38 -14.02 -8.10 -23.73
N PHE A 39 -14.78 -8.59 -24.70
CA PHE A 39 -16.08 -8.05 -25.08
C PHE A 39 -16.99 -9.16 -25.59
N TYR A 40 -18.27 -8.85 -25.76
CA TYR A 40 -19.26 -9.80 -26.26
C TYR A 40 -19.81 -9.35 -27.61
N ILE A 41 -19.92 -10.32 -28.53
CA ILE A 41 -20.68 -10.18 -29.78
C ILE A 41 -22.03 -10.83 -29.55
N VAL A 42 -23.10 -10.07 -29.76
CA VAL A 42 -24.48 -10.54 -29.61
C VAL A 42 -25.06 -10.72 -31.00
N ASP A 43 -25.50 -11.94 -31.31
CA ASP A 43 -26.33 -12.20 -32.49
C ASP A 43 -27.80 -12.17 -32.10
N ALA A 44 -28.53 -11.24 -32.71
CA ALA A 44 -29.94 -10.99 -32.49
C ALA A 44 -30.72 -11.37 -33.75
N ASP A 45 -30.77 -12.67 -34.07
CA ASP A 45 -31.66 -13.17 -35.11
C ASP A 45 -33.11 -13.02 -34.63
N LEU A 46 -33.83 -12.07 -35.24
CA LEU A 46 -35.22 -11.71 -34.92
C LEU A 46 -36.21 -12.88 -35.04
N LYS A 47 -35.81 -14.01 -35.65
CA LYS A 47 -36.65 -15.20 -35.85
C LYS A 47 -36.55 -16.24 -34.73
N SER A 48 -35.52 -16.16 -33.88
CA SER A 48 -35.29 -17.08 -32.78
C SER A 48 -35.42 -16.34 -31.45
N SER A 49 -36.21 -16.86 -30.51
CA SER A 49 -36.32 -16.29 -29.16
C SER A 49 -35.06 -16.51 -28.29
N SER A 50 -33.94 -16.91 -28.90
CA SER A 50 -32.68 -17.21 -28.23
C SER A 50 -31.56 -16.38 -28.86
N PHE A 51 -30.90 -15.55 -28.04
CA PHE A 51 -29.76 -14.73 -28.43
C PHE A 51 -28.47 -15.52 -28.26
N PHE A 52 -27.61 -15.51 -29.28
CA PHE A 52 -26.29 -16.13 -29.18
C PHE A 52 -25.27 -15.09 -28.70
N LEU A 53 -24.60 -15.39 -27.59
CA LEU A 53 -23.56 -14.54 -26.99
C LEU A 53 -22.19 -15.18 -27.22
N LYS A 54 -21.34 -14.50 -27.97
CA LYS A 54 -19.95 -14.91 -28.18
C LYS A 54 -19.01 -13.97 -27.46
N LYS A 55 -18.35 -14.47 -26.41
CA LYS A 55 -17.26 -13.76 -25.74
C LYS A 55 -16.01 -13.78 -26.63
N VAL A 56 -15.35 -12.63 -26.74
CA VAL A 56 -14.09 -12.44 -27.45
C VAL A 56 -13.05 -11.88 -26.48
N GLU A 57 -11.96 -12.62 -26.28
CA GLU A 57 -10.87 -12.24 -25.38
C GLU A 57 -9.85 -11.35 -26.10
N LEU A 58 -9.42 -10.27 -25.45
CA LEU A 58 -8.43 -9.31 -25.95
C LEU A 58 -7.10 -9.51 -25.23
N LYS A 59 -6.35 -10.54 -25.63
CA LYS A 59 -5.01 -10.86 -25.06
C LYS A 59 -3.93 -9.98 -25.68
N ILE A 60 -4.01 -8.68 -25.42
CA ILE A 60 -3.04 -7.69 -25.92
C ILE A 60 -1.66 -7.95 -25.32
N LYS A 61 -1.61 -8.25 -24.00
CA LYS A 61 -0.37 -8.57 -23.30
C LYS A 61 -0.57 -9.61 -22.22
N GLU A 62 0.45 -10.45 -22.03
CA GLU A 62 0.47 -11.42 -20.94
C GLU A 62 0.76 -10.73 -19.61
N VAL A 63 0.11 -11.21 -18.55
CA VAL A 63 0.27 -10.69 -17.20
C VAL A 63 0.85 -11.79 -16.32
N GLU A 64 2.01 -11.52 -15.72
CA GLU A 64 2.66 -12.41 -14.76
C GLU A 64 2.53 -11.80 -13.36
N SER A 65 1.71 -12.42 -12.50
CA SER A 65 1.51 -11.97 -11.12
C SER A 65 2.28 -12.84 -10.14
N THR A 66 3.04 -12.21 -9.24
CA THR A 66 3.80 -12.89 -8.18
C THR A 66 3.55 -12.22 -6.84
N ILE A 67 3.29 -13.04 -5.83
CA ILE A 67 3.07 -12.61 -4.44
C ILE A 67 4.26 -13.06 -3.60
N PHE A 68 4.88 -12.14 -2.87
CA PHE A 68 5.97 -12.41 -1.94
C PHE A 68 5.54 -12.12 -0.51
N ASP A 69 5.84 -13.05 0.39
CA ASP A 69 5.65 -12.89 1.83
C ASP A 69 6.98 -12.50 2.48
N ILE A 70 7.08 -11.25 2.95
CA ILE A 70 8.30 -10.63 3.40
C ILE A 70 8.32 -10.54 4.92
N LYS A 71 9.36 -11.14 5.52
CA LYS A 71 9.63 -11.06 6.96
C LYS A 71 10.76 -10.09 7.30
N ASN A 72 11.72 -9.95 6.39
CA ASN A 72 12.90 -9.10 6.57
C ASN A 72 13.13 -8.24 5.32
N ALA A 73 12.96 -6.92 5.46
CA ALA A 73 13.12 -5.98 4.35
C ALA A 73 14.57 -5.90 3.80
N VAL A 74 15.58 -6.29 4.58
CA VAL A 74 16.99 -6.24 4.14
C VAL A 74 17.28 -7.33 3.11
N THR A 75 16.85 -8.57 3.36
CA THR A 75 17.12 -9.72 2.47
C THR A 75 16.08 -9.84 1.34
N ALA A 76 14.90 -9.25 1.53
CA ALA A 76 13.79 -9.35 0.58
C ALA A 76 14.16 -8.95 -0.86
N THR A 77 14.97 -7.91 -1.03
CA THR A 77 15.34 -7.41 -2.36
C THR A 77 16.03 -8.49 -3.19
N GLU A 78 16.99 -9.20 -2.60
CA GLU A 78 17.75 -10.24 -3.29
C GLU A 78 16.92 -11.51 -3.52
N GLU A 79 16.10 -11.88 -2.54
CA GLU A 79 15.16 -13.01 -2.65
C GLU A 79 14.16 -12.80 -3.80
N ILE A 80 13.58 -11.60 -3.90
CA ILE A 80 12.64 -11.24 -4.97
C ILE A 80 13.35 -11.30 -6.33
N ILE A 81 14.55 -10.72 -6.45
CA ILE A 81 15.34 -10.77 -7.69
C ILE A 81 15.66 -12.22 -8.09
N TYR A 82 16.03 -13.07 -7.13
CA TYR A 82 16.32 -14.48 -7.39
C TYR A 82 15.12 -15.24 -7.95
N GLU A 83 13.93 -15.06 -7.36
CA GLU A 83 12.71 -15.71 -7.86
C GLU A 83 12.26 -15.15 -9.21
N LEU A 84 12.34 -13.83 -9.41
CA LEU A 84 12.08 -13.19 -10.70
C LEU A 84 13.10 -13.63 -11.77
N ASN A 85 14.31 -14.02 -11.37
CA ASN A 85 15.30 -14.52 -12.31
C ASN A 85 14.93 -15.87 -12.92
N LYS A 86 14.16 -16.70 -12.21
CA LYS A 86 13.70 -18.00 -12.72
C LYS A 86 12.54 -17.90 -13.71
N LYS A 87 11.88 -16.74 -13.76
CA LYS A 87 10.70 -16.51 -14.60
C LYS A 87 11.05 -15.85 -15.93
N ASP A 88 10.23 -16.16 -16.92
CA ASP A 88 10.21 -15.45 -18.20
C ASP A 88 9.31 -14.21 -18.11
N LEU A 89 9.95 -13.04 -18.13
CA LEU A 89 9.31 -11.75 -17.97
C LEU A 89 9.28 -10.96 -19.29
N ALA A 90 9.86 -11.50 -20.36
CA ALA A 90 10.06 -10.77 -21.61
C ALA A 90 8.71 -10.39 -22.24
N ASP A 91 8.53 -9.10 -22.48
CA ASP A 91 7.36 -8.55 -23.15
C ASP A 91 6.02 -8.85 -22.43
N LYS A 92 6.07 -8.93 -21.09
CA LYS A 92 4.90 -9.14 -20.21
C LYS A 92 4.71 -7.98 -19.24
N ILE A 93 3.48 -7.84 -18.74
CA ILE A 93 3.15 -6.97 -17.62
C ILE A 93 3.39 -7.77 -16.33
N VAL A 94 4.31 -7.30 -15.50
CA VAL A 94 4.68 -7.96 -14.25
C VAL A 94 3.94 -7.28 -13.09
N LEU A 95 3.19 -8.06 -12.32
CA LEU A 95 2.54 -7.61 -11.09
C LEU A 95 3.29 -8.19 -9.89
N LEU A 96 3.77 -7.32 -9.01
CA LEU A 96 4.50 -7.68 -7.82
C LEU A 96 3.69 -7.28 -6.58
N ARG A 97 3.12 -8.24 -5.86
CA ARG A 97 2.45 -7.99 -4.58
C ARG A 97 3.37 -8.39 -3.44
N LEU A 98 3.75 -7.42 -2.62
CA LEU A 98 4.52 -7.64 -1.41
C LEU A 98 3.58 -7.58 -0.21
N LYS A 99 3.56 -8.65 0.58
CA LYS A 99 2.78 -8.75 1.82
C LYS A 99 3.69 -9.23 2.94
N GLY A 100 3.33 -8.97 4.19
CA GLY A 100 4.05 -9.53 5.33
C GLY A 100 4.20 -8.56 6.49
N ASN A 101 4.67 -9.09 7.61
CA ASN A 101 4.93 -8.32 8.82
C ASN A 101 6.43 -8.20 9.00
N LEU A 102 6.95 -6.99 8.87
CA LEU A 102 8.36 -6.70 9.06
C LEU A 102 8.67 -6.62 10.56
N GLU A 103 9.54 -7.53 11.03
CA GLU A 103 10.08 -7.50 12.38
C GLU A 103 11.23 -6.49 12.40
N ASN A 104 11.04 -5.34 13.07
CA ASN A 104 12.06 -4.31 13.30
C ASN A 104 12.72 -3.72 12.03
N SER A 105 12.07 -3.79 10.87
CA SER A 105 12.58 -3.18 9.64
C SER A 105 11.50 -2.36 8.94
N LYS A 106 11.88 -1.20 8.40
CA LYS A 106 10.97 -0.34 7.65
C LYS A 106 10.89 -0.81 6.21
N VAL A 107 9.74 -0.59 5.57
CA VAL A 107 9.56 -0.83 4.12
C VAL A 107 10.59 -0.05 3.29
N SER A 108 11.01 1.12 3.76
CA SER A 108 12.06 1.95 3.12
C SER A 108 13.43 1.26 3.02
N ASN A 109 13.67 0.20 3.79
CA ASN A 109 14.93 -0.54 3.74
C ASN A 109 14.98 -1.50 2.53
N MET A 110 13.87 -1.73 1.83
CA MET A 110 13.86 -2.45 0.55
C MET A 110 14.19 -1.53 -0.60
N ASP A 111 15.12 -1.97 -1.44
CA ASP A 111 15.48 -1.28 -2.67
C ASP A 111 14.53 -1.72 -3.81
N LEU A 112 13.31 -1.19 -3.76
CA LEU A 112 12.31 -1.39 -4.82
C LEU A 112 12.80 -0.90 -6.20
N PRO A 113 13.52 0.24 -6.32
CA PRO A 113 14.11 0.66 -7.59
C PRO A 113 15.00 -0.41 -8.22
N LYS A 114 15.86 -1.08 -7.44
CA LYS A 114 16.71 -2.17 -7.94
C LYS A 114 15.92 -3.35 -8.50
N ILE A 115 14.76 -3.68 -7.90
CA ILE A 115 13.85 -4.73 -8.42
C ILE A 115 13.25 -4.29 -9.76
N GLU A 116 12.80 -3.03 -9.86
CA GLU A 116 12.23 -2.48 -11.10
C GLU A 116 13.25 -2.47 -12.23
N GLU A 117 14.48 -2.02 -11.97
CA GLU A 117 15.56 -2.05 -12.95
C GLU A 117 15.87 -3.47 -13.42
N PHE A 118 15.89 -4.45 -12.52
CA PHE A 118 16.15 -5.84 -12.86
C PHE A 118 15.07 -6.40 -13.79
N VAL A 119 13.80 -6.14 -13.49
CA VAL A 119 12.66 -6.59 -14.29
C VAL A 119 12.66 -5.92 -15.67
N MET A 120 12.95 -4.62 -15.73
CA MET A 120 13.08 -3.89 -17.00
C MET A 120 14.27 -4.38 -17.84
N LYS A 121 15.42 -4.67 -17.21
CA LYS A 121 16.59 -5.26 -17.90
C LYS A 121 16.29 -6.65 -18.48
N LYS A 122 15.38 -7.41 -17.86
CA LYS A 122 14.87 -8.67 -18.40
C LYS A 122 13.90 -8.52 -19.58
N GLY A 123 13.57 -7.29 -19.96
CA GLY A 123 12.71 -7.00 -21.11
C GLY A 123 11.22 -7.02 -20.79
N ALA A 124 10.83 -6.88 -19.53
CA ALA A 124 9.42 -6.70 -19.19
C ALA A 124 8.83 -5.45 -19.86
N TYR A 125 7.59 -5.54 -20.30
CA TYR A 125 6.88 -4.41 -20.91
C TYR A 125 6.57 -3.35 -19.86
N PHE A 126 6.09 -3.79 -18.70
CA PHE A 126 5.73 -2.89 -17.61
C PHE A 126 5.72 -3.64 -16.28
N ILE A 127 5.98 -2.92 -15.18
CA ILE A 127 5.92 -3.46 -13.82
C ILE A 127 4.98 -2.61 -12.96
N LEU A 128 4.14 -3.28 -12.18
CA LEU A 128 3.34 -2.67 -11.12
C LEU A 128 3.67 -3.36 -9.81
N LYS A 129 3.87 -2.57 -8.74
CA LYS A 129 4.12 -3.06 -7.40
C LYS A 129 3.01 -2.65 -6.44
N ASN A 130 2.63 -3.56 -5.56
CA ASN A 130 1.70 -3.32 -4.46
C ASN A 130 2.40 -3.65 -3.14
N THR A 131 2.51 -2.65 -2.26
CA THR A 131 3.15 -2.75 -0.94
C THR A 131 2.19 -2.45 0.21
N HIS A 132 0.88 -2.35 -0.06
CA HIS A 132 -0.11 -1.98 0.95
C HIS A 132 -0.26 -3.03 2.06
N ASP A 133 -0.01 -4.30 1.73
CA ASP A 133 -0.12 -5.42 2.65
C ASP A 133 1.17 -5.66 3.48
N LEU A 134 2.17 -4.78 3.35
CA LEU A 134 3.37 -4.77 4.20
C LEU A 134 3.11 -3.94 5.45
N LYS A 135 3.13 -4.60 6.60
CA LYS A 135 2.98 -3.94 7.90
C LYS A 135 4.31 -3.97 8.63
N THR A 136 4.67 -2.84 9.22
CA THR A 136 5.73 -2.83 10.22
C THR A 136 5.06 -3.21 11.54
N ARG A 137 5.61 -4.18 12.27
CA ARG A 137 5.12 -4.45 13.62
C ARG A 137 5.59 -3.32 14.53
N GLU A 138 4.77 -2.28 14.64
CA GLU A 138 4.84 -1.36 15.77
C GLU A 138 4.19 -2.11 16.94
N GLU A 139 4.85 -2.16 18.10
CA GLU A 139 4.22 -2.73 19.29
C GLU A 139 3.03 -1.84 19.65
N ASP A 140 1.80 -2.31 19.38
CA ASP A 140 0.60 -1.68 19.92
C ASP A 140 0.74 -1.67 21.43
N ILE A 141 0.91 -0.48 22.00
CA ILE A 141 1.00 -0.36 23.45
C ILE A 141 -0.44 -0.31 23.96
N GLU A 142 -0.94 -1.46 24.40
CA GLU A 142 -2.15 -1.48 25.22
C GLU A 142 -1.80 -0.86 26.58
N PHE A 143 -2.38 0.31 26.83
CA PHE A 143 -2.24 1.02 28.09
C PHE A 143 -3.50 0.78 28.93
N ASP A 144 -3.39 0.01 30.01
CA ASP A 144 -4.39 -0.02 31.07
C ASP A 144 -4.00 1.04 32.09
N VAL A 145 -4.56 2.25 31.95
CA VAL A 145 -4.15 3.41 32.74
C VAL A 145 -5.30 3.86 33.62
N GLY A 146 -5.03 4.00 34.92
CA GLY A 146 -6.00 4.55 35.87
C GLY A 146 -6.28 6.02 35.55
N GLU A 147 -7.53 6.44 35.70
CA GLU A 147 -8.03 7.76 35.25
C GLU A 147 -7.29 8.98 35.82
N GLU A 148 -6.51 8.85 36.90
CA GLU A 148 -5.94 10.01 37.60
C GLU A 148 -4.52 10.44 37.16
N ASN A 149 -3.74 9.65 36.40
CA ASN A 149 -2.37 10.04 36.01
C ASN A 149 -1.90 9.41 34.70
N ILE A 150 -2.76 9.48 33.68
CA ILE A 150 -2.54 8.76 32.43
C ILE A 150 -1.20 9.08 31.78
N GLU A 151 -0.81 10.36 31.78
CA GLU A 151 0.40 10.83 31.13
C GLU A 151 1.68 10.33 31.81
N GLU A 152 1.78 10.46 33.13
CA GLU A 152 2.98 10.02 33.86
C GLU A 152 3.14 8.50 33.85
N GLU A 153 2.04 7.75 33.93
CA GLU A 153 2.06 6.29 33.87
C GLU A 153 2.44 5.81 32.46
N THR A 154 1.91 6.44 31.41
CA THR A 154 2.27 6.19 30.01
C THR A 154 3.76 6.43 29.78
N ILE A 155 4.31 7.56 30.24
CA ILE A 155 5.74 7.89 30.08
C ILE A 155 6.62 6.88 30.83
N LYS A 156 6.26 6.49 32.07
CA LYS A 156 7.02 5.49 32.85
C LYS A 156 7.02 4.11 32.17
N LEU A 157 5.87 3.67 31.68
CA LEU A 157 5.72 2.39 30.98
C LEU A 157 6.53 2.36 29.67
N TYR A 158 6.46 3.45 28.89
CA TYR A 158 7.22 3.58 27.65
C TYR A 158 8.73 3.61 27.90
N THR A 159 9.18 4.37 28.92
CA THR A 159 10.60 4.45 29.34
C THR A 159 11.15 3.09 29.77
N LYS A 160 10.34 2.27 30.46
CA LYS A 160 10.75 0.95 30.94
C LYS A 160 10.98 -0.04 29.79
N LYS A 161 10.21 0.07 28.70
CA LYS A 161 10.35 -0.80 27.51
C LYS A 161 11.41 -0.29 26.52
N ASN A 162 11.59 1.02 26.41
CA ASN A 162 12.54 1.65 25.50
C ASN A 162 13.58 2.48 26.26
N PRO A 163 14.69 1.89 26.74
CA PRO A 163 15.72 2.68 27.40
C PRO A 163 16.38 3.65 26.39
N SER A 164 16.23 4.95 26.62
CA SER A 164 16.81 6.03 25.80
C SER A 164 17.21 7.19 26.69
N GLU A 165 18.32 7.85 26.38
CA GLU A 165 18.83 9.01 27.13
C GLU A 165 17.87 10.22 27.06
N LEU A 166 17.00 10.26 26.06
CA LEU A 166 16.04 11.34 25.83
C LEU A 166 14.79 11.26 26.71
N HIS A 167 14.59 10.17 27.47
CA HIS A 167 13.39 10.01 28.31
C HIS A 167 13.26 11.06 29.42
N GLY A 168 14.37 11.56 29.95
CA GLY A 168 14.35 12.63 30.95
C GLY A 168 13.80 13.95 30.41
N LEU A 169 13.74 14.11 29.08
CA LEU A 169 13.30 15.32 28.39
C LEU A 169 11.81 15.27 28.01
N THR A 170 11.17 14.10 28.02
CA THR A 170 9.79 13.92 27.55
C THR A 170 8.81 14.83 28.31
N LYS A 171 8.87 14.84 29.64
CA LYS A 171 7.99 15.68 30.47
C LYS A 171 8.25 17.18 30.22
N GLN A 172 9.52 17.57 30.14
CA GLN A 172 9.91 18.96 29.89
C GLN A 172 9.43 19.45 28.52
N LEU A 173 9.47 18.60 27.50
CA LEU A 173 8.95 18.91 26.17
C LEU A 173 7.43 19.07 26.17
N ILE A 174 6.70 18.17 26.84
CA ILE A 174 5.23 18.27 26.92
C ILE A 174 4.82 19.55 27.64
N ASP A 175 5.46 19.86 28.77
CA ASP A 175 5.23 21.10 29.51
C ASP A 175 5.51 22.33 28.65
N SER A 176 6.61 22.34 27.88
CA SER A 176 6.97 23.44 26.99
C SER A 176 6.01 23.61 25.82
N LEU A 177 5.50 22.52 25.25
CA LEU A 177 4.56 22.55 24.12
C LEU A 177 3.13 22.88 24.55
N SER A 178 2.82 22.73 25.84
CA SER A 178 1.52 23.06 26.43
C SER A 178 1.38 24.54 26.79
N ILE A 179 2.43 25.36 26.59
CA ILE A 179 2.39 26.78 26.91
C ILE A 179 1.49 27.53 25.90
N GLU A 180 0.49 28.23 26.41
CA GLU A 180 -0.41 29.04 25.60
C GLU A 180 0.22 30.35 25.10
N LYS A 181 -0.42 30.89 24.05
CA LYS A 181 -0.06 32.19 23.47
C LYS A 181 -0.46 33.33 24.41
N GLN A 182 0.46 34.25 24.67
CA GLN A 182 0.21 35.37 25.59
C GLN A 182 -0.54 36.52 24.92
N GLU A 183 -1.24 37.33 25.72
CA GLU A 183 -1.97 38.50 25.24
C GLU A 183 -0.98 39.56 24.69
N GLY A 184 -1.19 39.99 23.45
CA GLY A 184 -0.27 40.90 22.73
C GLY A 184 0.88 40.21 22.00
N GLU A 185 1.02 38.88 22.09
CA GLU A 185 2.02 38.10 21.37
C GLU A 185 1.61 37.91 19.89
N THR A 186 2.54 38.04 18.94
CA THR A 186 2.27 37.68 17.53
C THR A 186 2.44 36.17 17.34
N SER A 187 1.83 35.60 16.30
CA SER A 187 1.99 34.16 16.04
C SER A 187 3.44 33.78 15.70
N GLU A 188 4.19 34.71 15.13
CA GLU A 188 5.61 34.55 14.82
C GLU A 188 6.47 34.57 16.10
N SER A 189 6.23 35.51 17.02
CA SER A 189 6.96 35.55 18.29
C SER A 189 6.63 34.36 19.20
N PHE A 190 5.37 33.91 19.20
CA PHE A 190 4.93 32.70 19.91
C PHE A 190 5.66 31.45 19.41
N SER A 191 5.64 31.23 18.08
CA SER A 191 6.30 30.06 17.48
C SER A 191 7.80 30.06 17.76
N LYS A 192 8.44 31.23 17.68
CA LYS A 192 9.86 31.40 17.98
C LYS A 192 10.16 31.08 19.45
N ARG A 193 9.34 31.56 20.40
CA ARG A 193 9.49 31.28 21.83
C ARG A 193 9.39 29.78 22.14
N ILE A 194 8.37 29.10 21.62
CA ILE A 194 8.21 27.64 21.82
C ILE A 194 9.39 26.87 21.22
N PHE A 195 9.85 27.29 20.05
CA PHE A 195 10.98 26.65 19.37
C PHE A 195 12.31 26.86 20.12
N ASP A 196 12.56 28.06 20.64
CA ASP A 196 13.75 28.39 21.42
C ASP A 196 13.76 27.64 22.77
N GLU A 197 12.61 27.49 23.44
CA GLU A 197 12.49 26.68 24.65
C GLU A 197 12.71 25.18 24.36
N SER A 198 12.13 24.66 23.28
CA SER A 198 12.33 23.26 22.86
C SER A 198 13.81 22.96 22.55
N LYS A 199 14.53 23.91 21.93
CA LYS A 199 15.97 23.78 21.67
C LYS A 199 16.80 23.71 22.94
N LYS A 200 16.48 24.54 23.95
CA LYS A 200 17.16 24.50 25.25
C LYS A 200 16.98 23.14 25.93
N ILE A 201 15.76 22.59 25.87
CA ILE A 201 15.47 21.26 26.45
C ILE A 201 16.26 20.16 25.73
N LEU A 202 16.41 20.26 24.41
CA LEU A 202 17.16 19.30 23.58
C LEU A 202 18.68 19.55 23.54
N ASN A 203 19.20 20.55 24.26
CA ASN A 203 20.62 20.95 24.25
C ASN A 203 21.20 21.22 22.83
N PHE A 204 20.43 21.87 21.96
CA PHE A 204 20.84 22.28 20.60
C PHE A 204 21.31 23.74 20.52
#